data_AF-A0A1Q8CPF5-F1
#
_entry.id   AF-A0A1Q8CPF5-F1
#
_cell.length_a   1.000
_cell.length_b   1.000
_cell.length_c   1.000
_cell.angle_alpha   90.00
_cell.angle_beta   90.00
_cell.angle_gamma   90.00
#
_symmetry.space_group_name_H-M   'P 1'
#
loop_
_entity.id
_entity.type
_entity.pdbx_description
1 polymer ?
#
loop_
_entity_poly.entity_id
_entity_poly.type
_entity_poly.pdbx_seq_one_letter_code
_entity_poly.pdbx_strand_id
1 'polypeptide(L)'
;MWHLILFGLLGGLLAGNALPHFVRGITRRPYPCLFGNGPVPNLLAGWSGFVLAALCLWWADLPAHPLAAFVAVSAGVLLIGLFHAGPGAFGRPDRTGESAG
;
A
#
# COMPACT_ATOMS: atom_id res chain seq x y z
N MET A 1 -18.47 -12.36 9.74
CA MET A 1 -18.58 -11.24 8.78
C MET A 1 -17.83 -9.98 9.20
N TRP A 2 -17.97 -9.44 10.42
CA TRP A 2 -17.24 -8.22 10.81
C TRP A 2 -15.71 -8.37 10.74
N HIS A 3 -15.18 -9.53 11.17
CA HIS A 3 -13.74 -9.84 11.08
C HIS A 3 -13.25 -9.92 9.62
N LEU A 4 -14.05 -10.52 8.73
CA LEU A 4 -13.75 -10.58 7.30
C LEU A 4 -13.68 -9.18 6.69
N ILE A 5 -14.65 -8.31 7.02
CA ILE A 5 -14.67 -6.94 6.51
C ILE A 5 -13.44 -6.18 7.01
N LEU A 6 -13.16 -6.26 8.32
CA LEU A 6 -12.03 -5.56 8.94
C LEU A 6 -10.69 -6.06 8.39
N PHE A 7 -10.42 -7.35 8.46
CA PHE A 7 -9.15 -7.93 8.03
C PHE A 7 -9.00 -7.95 6.51
N GLY A 8 -10.08 -8.10 5.75
CA GLY A 8 -10.07 -7.96 4.29
C GLY A 8 -9.69 -6.54 3.87
N LEU A 9 -10.32 -5.52 4.48
CA LEU A 9 -10.00 -4.12 4.22
C LEU A 9 -8.57 -3.77 4.64
N LEU A 10 -8.13 -4.20 5.82
CA LEU A 10 -6.75 -4.01 6.27
C LEU A 10 -5.75 -4.74 5.37
N GLY A 11 -6.06 -5.98 4.95
CA GLY A 11 -5.22 -6.76 4.05
C GLY A 11 -5.03 -6.06 2.70
N GLY A 12 -6.11 -5.54 2.11
CA GLY A 12 -6.05 -4.74 0.89
C GLY A 12 -5.24 -3.44 1.06
N LEU A 13 -5.48 -2.70 2.15
CA LEU A 13 -4.78 -1.46 2.46
C LEU A 13 -3.27 -1.68 2.64
N LEU A 14 -2.89 -2.71 3.41
CA LEU A 14 -1.49 -3.08 3.64
C LEU A 14 -0.81 -3.56 2.37
N ALA A 15 -1.48 -4.38 1.56
CA ALA A 15 -0.93 -4.84 0.29
C ALA A 15 -0.70 -3.68 -0.69
N GLY A 16 -1.67 -2.78 -0.81
CA GLY A 16 -1.53 -1.59 -1.66
C GLY A 16 -0.44 -0.63 -1.15
N ASN A 17 -0.30 -0.47 0.18
CA ASN A 17 0.77 0.33 0.78
C ASN A 17 2.17 -0.30 0.61
N ALA A 18 2.25 -1.63 0.67
CA ALA A 18 3.50 -2.38 0.54
C ALA A 18 4.11 -2.27 -0.87
N LEU A 19 3.25 -2.19 -1.90
CA LEU A 19 3.64 -2.21 -3.30
C LEU A 19 4.68 -1.14 -3.68
N PRO A 20 4.46 0.17 -3.44
CA PRO A 20 5.44 1.20 -3.81
C PRO A 20 6.78 1.01 -3.09
N HIS A 21 6.79 0.66 -1.80
CA HIS A 21 8.02 0.36 -1.06
C HIS A 21 8.78 -0.82 -1.67
N PHE A 22 8.08 -1.93 -1.94
CA PHE A 22 8.70 -3.13 -2.50
C PHE A 22 9.29 -2.86 -3.89
N VAL A 23 8.49 -2.25 -4.78
CA VAL A 23 8.90 -1.90 -6.15
C VAL A 23 10.11 -0.96 -6.13
N ARG A 24 10.08 0.09 -5.30
CA ARG A 24 11.19 1.04 -5.18
C ARG A 24 12.45 0.39 -4.61
N GLY A 25 12.30 -0.53 -3.65
CA GLY A 25 13.39 -1.33 -3.11
C GLY A 25 14.09 -2.19 -4.17
N ILE A 26 13.34 -3.03 -4.89
CA ILE A 26 13.92 -3.94 -5.91
C ILE A 26 14.45 -3.18 -7.13
N THR A 27 13.91 -2.00 -7.44
CA THR A 27 14.38 -1.14 -8.56
C THR A 27 15.50 -0.18 -8.16
N ARG A 28 16.00 -0.25 -6.92
CA ARG A 28 17.05 0.63 -6.39
C ARG A 28 16.76 2.12 -6.51
N ARG A 29 15.48 2.51 -6.40
CA ARG A 29 15.06 3.91 -6.41
C ARG A 29 14.73 4.36 -4.99
N PRO A 30 15.13 5.59 -4.60
CA PRO A 30 14.74 6.11 -3.30
C PRO A 30 13.23 6.28 -3.23
N TYR A 31 12.67 6.01 -2.06
CA TYR A 31 11.26 6.24 -1.77
C TYR A 31 11.12 6.52 -0.28
N PRO A 32 10.29 7.49 0.13
CA PRO A 32 10.32 7.87 1.54
C PRO A 32 9.73 6.78 2.42
N CYS A 33 10.47 6.45 3.47
CA CYS A 33 10.20 5.31 4.35
C CYS A 33 10.71 5.64 5.76
N LEU A 34 9.95 5.21 6.77
CA LEU A 34 10.23 5.50 8.19
C LEU A 34 11.64 5.11 8.63
N PHE A 35 12.15 3.99 8.12
CA PHE A 35 13.46 3.44 8.50
C PHE A 35 14.59 3.85 7.56
N GLY A 36 14.34 4.80 6.64
CA GLY A 36 15.32 5.35 5.70
C GLY A 36 14.88 5.25 4.25
N ASN A 37 15.31 6.18 3.41
CA ASN A 37 14.78 6.33 2.05
C ASN A 37 15.53 5.48 1.00
N GLY A 38 16.50 4.66 1.42
CA GLY A 38 17.32 3.85 0.52
C GLY A 38 16.61 2.59 -0.01
N PRO A 39 17.22 1.87 -0.96
CA PRO A 39 16.65 0.66 -1.55
C PRO A 39 16.36 -0.46 -0.54
N VAL A 40 17.30 -0.76 0.36
CA VAL A 40 17.15 -1.87 1.31
C VAL A 40 16.04 -1.61 2.34
N PRO A 41 15.96 -0.45 3.02
CA PRO A 41 14.82 -0.16 3.90
C PRO A 41 13.47 -0.24 3.19
N ASN A 42 13.38 0.24 1.94
CA ASN A 42 12.15 0.16 1.15
C ASN A 42 11.77 -1.28 0.79
N LEU A 43 12.74 -2.10 0.40
CA LEU A 43 12.50 -3.52 0.17
C LEU A 43 11.96 -4.21 1.43
N LEU A 44 12.60 -3.98 2.58
CA LEU A 44 12.20 -4.58 3.84
C LEU A 44 10.82 -4.07 4.30
N ALA A 45 10.53 -2.79 4.13
CA ALA A 45 9.23 -2.20 4.45
C ALA A 45 8.12 -2.78 3.57
N GLY A 46 8.34 -2.86 2.25
CA GLY A 46 7.39 -3.45 1.32
C GLY A 46 7.16 -4.93 1.58
N TRP A 47 8.24 -5.71 1.77
CA TRP A 47 8.13 -7.13 2.10
C TRP A 47 7.38 -7.36 3.43
N SER A 48 7.72 -6.62 4.48
CA SER A 48 7.03 -6.73 5.77
C SER A 48 5.55 -6.36 5.64
N GLY A 49 5.23 -5.33 4.86
CA GLY A 49 3.86 -4.94 4.56
C GLY A 49 3.07 -6.05 3.84
N PHE A 50 3.69 -6.76 2.90
CA PHE A 50 3.06 -7.92 2.25
C PHE A 50 2.85 -9.09 3.21
N VAL A 51 3.79 -9.37 4.13
CA VAL A 51 3.61 -10.39 5.16
C VAL A 51 2.43 -10.04 6.06
N LEU A 52 2.35 -8.79 6.53
CA LEU A 52 1.23 -8.32 7.35
C LEU A 52 -0.10 -8.39 6.59
N ALA A 53 -0.11 -8.01 5.31
CA ALA A 53 -1.29 -8.15 4.46
C ALA A 53 -1.74 -9.61 4.35
N ALA A 54 -0.81 -10.54 4.08
CA ALA A 54 -1.09 -11.97 3.98
C ALA A 54 -1.66 -12.52 5.30
N LEU A 55 -1.11 -12.11 6.44
CA LEU A 55 -1.62 -12.48 7.76
C LEU A 55 -3.05 -11.97 7.99
N CYS A 56 -3.35 -10.72 7.62
CA CYS A 56 -4.71 -10.20 7.68
C CYS A 56 -5.66 -11.02 6.79
N LEU A 57 -5.29 -11.28 5.54
CA LEU A 57 -6.14 -12.04 4.60
C LEU A 57 -6.34 -13.49 5.07
N TRP A 58 -5.34 -14.09 5.71
CA TRP A 58 -5.46 -15.42 6.33
C TRP A 58 -6.51 -15.43 7.45
N TRP A 59 -6.49 -14.44 8.35
CA TRP A 59 -7.48 -14.30 9.43
C TRP A 59 -8.86 -13.82 8.98
N ALA A 60 -8.98 -13.28 7.75
CA ALA A 60 -10.24 -12.79 7.22
C ALA A 60 -11.21 -13.91 6.81
N ASP A 61 -10.74 -15.16 6.69
CA ASP A 61 -11.54 -16.32 6.25
C ASP A 61 -12.32 -16.04 4.94
N LEU A 62 -11.59 -15.53 3.94
CA LEU A 62 -12.17 -15.08 2.67
C LEU A 62 -13.09 -16.09 1.96
N PRO A 63 -12.77 -17.41 1.94
CA PRO A 63 -13.61 -18.40 1.25
C PRO A 63 -15.04 -18.50 1.80
N ALA A 64 -15.26 -18.15 3.06
CA ALA A 64 -16.59 -18.21 3.69
C ALA A 64 -17.59 -17.23 3.06
N HIS A 65 -17.12 -16.07 2.56
CA HIS A 65 -17.97 -15.06 1.91
C HIS A 65 -17.24 -14.35 0.75
N PRO A 66 -17.12 -14.98 -0.44
CA PRO A 66 -16.22 -14.54 -1.49
C PRO A 66 -16.54 -13.14 -2.05
N LEU A 67 -17.83 -12.79 -2.18
CA LEU A 67 -18.22 -11.45 -2.66
C LEU A 67 -17.87 -10.35 -1.65
N ALA A 68 -18.16 -10.57 -0.36
CA ALA A 68 -17.83 -9.62 0.70
C ALA A 68 -16.31 -9.47 0.83
N ALA A 69 -15.56 -10.58 0.70
CA ALA A 69 -14.11 -10.59 0.68
C ALA A 69 -13.56 -9.75 -0.48
N PHE A 70 -14.06 -9.98 -1.71
CA PHE A 70 -13.66 -9.21 -2.88
C PHE A 70 -13.88 -7.71 -2.69
N VAL A 71 -15.07 -7.32 -2.23
CA VAL A 71 -15.40 -5.90 -1.98
C VAL A 71 -14.49 -5.31 -0.90
N ALA A 72 -14.31 -5.98 0.23
CA ALA A 72 -13.49 -5.47 1.34
C ALA A 72 -12.02 -5.28 0.96
N VAL A 73 -11.41 -6.29 0.33
CA VAL A 73 -10.01 -6.24 -0.11
C VAL A 73 -9.82 -5.18 -1.19
N SER A 74 -10.70 -5.14 -2.19
CA SER A 74 -10.63 -4.15 -3.27
C SER A 74 -10.82 -2.73 -2.75
N ALA A 75 -11.73 -2.52 -1.80
CA ALA A 75 -11.93 -1.23 -1.14
C ALA A 75 -10.66 -0.80 -0.38
N GLY A 76 -10.01 -1.71 0.35
CA GLY A 76 -8.74 -1.43 1.03
C GLY A 76 -7.64 -0.95 0.08
N VAL A 77 -7.47 -1.67 -1.04
CA VAL A 77 -6.52 -1.29 -2.11
C VAL A 77 -6.86 0.07 -2.72
N LEU A 78 -8.15 0.31 -3.02
CA LEU A 78 -8.60 1.58 -3.58
C LEU A 78 -8.34 2.74 -2.62
N LEU A 79 -8.67 2.60 -1.33
CA LEU A 79 -8.48 3.65 -0.33
C LEU A 79 -7.02 4.08 -0.22
N ILE A 80 -6.09 3.11 -0.15
CA ILE A 80 -4.66 3.44 -0.09
C ILE A 80 -4.14 3.98 -1.43
N GLY A 81 -4.67 3.51 -2.56
CA GLY A 81 -4.37 4.07 -3.87
C GLY A 81 -4.80 5.54 -3.99
N LEU A 82 -6.02 5.87 -3.54
CA LEU A 82 -6.54 7.23 -3.49
C LEU A 82 -5.74 8.11 -2.53
N PHE A 83 -5.30 7.57 -1.39
CA PHE A 83 -4.40 8.28 -0.48
C PHE A 83 -3.10 8.67 -1.18
N HIS A 84 -2.45 7.75 -1.89
CA HIS A 84 -1.22 8.01 -2.64
C HIS A 84 -1.43 8.93 -3.85
N ALA A 85 -2.58 8.87 -4.51
CA ALA A 85 -2.91 9.69 -5.68
C ALA A 85 -3.39 11.10 -5.31
N GLY A 86 -3.91 11.30 -4.10
CA GLY A 86 -4.49 12.55 -3.62
C GLY A 86 -3.58 13.27 -2.60
N PRO A 87 -4.06 13.50 -1.36
CA PRO A 87 -3.35 14.33 -0.37
C PRO A 87 -2.15 13.63 0.30
N GLY A 88 -1.97 12.33 0.10
CA GLY A 88 -1.06 11.48 0.87
C GLY A 88 0.22 11.07 0.13
N ALA A 89 1.23 10.77 0.95
CA ALA A 89 2.60 10.40 0.63
C ALA A 89 3.48 11.54 0.03
N PHE A 90 3.29 11.99 -1.23
CA PHE A 90 4.26 12.92 -1.87
C PHE A 90 3.63 13.98 -2.79
N GLY A 91 2.69 14.75 -2.26
CA GLY A 91 2.19 15.95 -2.93
C GLY A 91 3.21 17.10 -2.93
N ARG A 92 4.12 17.13 -3.91
CA ARG A 92 4.57 18.38 -4.54
C ARG A 92 4.77 18.14 -6.04
N PRO A 93 4.08 18.88 -6.92
CA PRO A 93 4.41 18.91 -8.33
C PRO A 93 5.83 19.47 -8.49
N ASP A 94 6.59 18.92 -9.44
CA ASP A 94 7.82 19.56 -9.91
C ASP A 94 7.46 20.97 -10.39
N ARG A 95 7.96 22.01 -9.69
CA ARG A 95 8.02 23.36 -10.26
C ARG A 95 9.14 23.38 -11.29
N THR A 96 8.88 22.86 -12.46
CA THR A 96 9.72 23.09 -13.66
C THR A 96 8.80 23.41 -14.82
N GLY A 97 8.48 24.68 -14.99
CA GLY A 97 7.63 25.15 -16.07
C GLY A 97 7.27 26.63 -16.05
N GLU A 98 7.48 27.35 -14.94
CA GLU A 98 7.41 28.82 -14.95
C GLU A 98 8.82 29.37 -15.21
N SER A 99 9.14 29.39 -16.50
CA SER A 99 10.26 30.14 -17.06
C SER A 99 10.17 31.59 -16.63
N ALA A 100 11.15 32.03 -15.86
CA ALA A 100 11.67 33.38 -16.01
C ALA A 100 12.02 33.60 -17.48
N GLY A 101 11.39 34.59 -18.10
CA GLY A 101 11.55 34.98 -19.50
C GLY A 101 10.52 36.03 -19.86
#